data_AF-A0A0K1EI25-F1
#
_entry.id   AF-A0A0K1EI25-F1
#
_cell.length_a   1.000
_cell.length_b   1.000
_cell.length_c   1.000
_cell.angle_alpha   90.00
_cell.angle_beta   90.00
_cell.angle_gamma   90.00
#
_symmetry.space_group_name_H-M   'P 1'
#
loop_
_entity.id
_entity.type
_entity.pdbx_description
1 polymer ?
#
loop_
_entity_poly.entity_id
_entity_poly.type
_entity_poly.pdbx_seq_one_letter_code
_entity_poly.pdbx_strand_id
1 'polypeptide(L)'
;MTVTGRASSPAFDASPPTGAQHKGEDARAPRAVHAEVADVGPAPERGARLFATASTHAREAMETVYAARLAPPTSPSPLNRLAYGAGLPLAVVGALLAHPDAGRRYRRVCFTQAAVVLALGLLFGGVLERAINLLWGMDSRGPWGQGASWITLVSAFYATLSTVEWCVIALSRQYHDAIGRDAALLTGAEPEDPAFTPQVKVDLHWVMKRVRRYVRGWIAFTAGLPGLALLWLVPGAGAELYAVASTLWGAYWLIVLVAAKSAHAWKEEGSAPSPWFRRGWDELTTTAPGFRWWLPRSYGQLLRRATSQLDSPAAAFERAPWEMMGVAFARVLGGLPLFYLLVRPIIPVAAQHVLRGQRERELERQSKLLRDADGAPAATSTDLTVSSVRRRSS
;
A
#
# COMPACT_ATOMS: atom_id res chain seq x y z
N MET A 1 -20.84 41.85 5.46
CA MET A 1 -21.06 41.39 6.85
C MET A 1 -21.76 40.04 6.74
N THR A 2 -21.14 38.88 6.96
CA THR A 2 -20.29 38.45 8.07
C THR A 2 -19.35 37.37 7.54
N VAL A 3 -18.03 37.57 7.66
CA VAL A 3 -17.01 36.60 7.25
C VAL A 3 -16.77 35.67 8.43
N THR A 4 -17.35 34.47 8.38
CA THR A 4 -17.16 33.45 9.43
C THR A 4 -16.05 32.48 9.05
N GLY A 5 -14.90 32.65 9.71
CA GLY A 5 -14.11 31.59 10.34
C GLY A 5 -13.75 30.37 9.50
N ARG A 6 -12.59 30.45 8.84
CA ARG A 6 -11.86 29.29 8.29
C ARG A 6 -11.40 28.41 9.46
N ALA A 7 -12.03 27.25 9.64
CA ALA A 7 -11.54 26.24 10.58
C ALA A 7 -10.22 25.68 10.03
N SER A 8 -9.12 26.00 10.72
CA SER A 8 -7.81 25.40 10.54
C SER A 8 -7.90 23.90 10.85
N SER A 9 -7.73 23.08 9.82
CA SER A 9 -7.44 21.65 9.99
C SER A 9 -6.19 21.49 10.85
N PRO A 10 -6.16 20.52 11.80
CA PRO A 10 -4.93 20.19 12.49
C PRO A 10 -3.95 19.64 11.46
N ALA A 11 -2.93 20.45 11.15
CA ALA A 11 -1.75 19.99 10.45
C ALA A 11 -1.20 18.79 11.19
N PHE A 12 -0.93 17.73 10.44
CA PHE A 12 -0.23 16.56 10.95
C PHE A 12 1.18 17.04 11.33
N ASP A 13 1.42 17.17 12.64
CA ASP A 13 2.68 17.63 13.19
C ASP A 13 3.74 16.54 12.96
N ALA A 14 4.39 16.61 11.81
CA ALA A 14 5.61 15.89 11.50
C ALA A 14 6.78 16.63 12.16
N SER A 15 6.80 16.65 13.49
CA SER A 15 7.96 17.08 14.25
C SER A 15 9.12 16.12 13.94
N PRO A 16 10.29 16.62 13.47
CA PRO A 16 11.46 15.79 13.29
C PRO A 16 11.96 15.29 14.65
N PRO A 17 12.54 14.07 14.74
CA PRO A 17 13.07 13.57 15.99
C PRO A 17 14.23 14.45 16.45
N THR A 18 14.04 15.09 17.60
CA THR A 18 15.03 15.85 18.34
C THR A 18 16.23 14.97 18.63
N GLY A 19 17.41 15.42 18.20
CA GLY A 19 18.66 14.68 18.31
C GLY A 19 19.01 14.34 19.76
N ALA A 20 19.24 13.05 20.00
CA ALA A 20 19.91 12.59 21.20
C ALA A 20 21.41 12.93 21.07
N GLN A 21 21.86 13.83 21.94
CA GLN A 21 23.24 14.22 22.11
C GLN A 21 24.13 12.99 22.37
N HIS A 22 25.14 12.83 21.53
CA HIS A 22 26.21 11.86 21.71
C HIS A 22 27.11 12.36 22.84
N LYS A 23 27.06 11.67 23.99
CA LYS A 23 27.97 11.89 25.11
C LYS A 23 29.28 11.17 24.77
N GLY A 24 30.33 11.96 24.56
CA GLY A 24 31.68 11.47 24.37
C GLY A 24 32.17 10.72 25.59
N GLU A 25 32.83 9.59 25.35
CA GLU A 25 33.62 8.89 26.35
C GLU A 25 34.94 8.47 25.70
N ASP A 26 35.95 9.29 25.99
CA ASP A 26 37.36 9.03 25.75
C ASP A 26 37.84 7.87 26.62
N ALA A 27 38.42 6.82 26.01
CA ALA A 27 39.25 5.87 26.76
C ALA A 27 40.26 5.13 25.87
N ARG A 28 41.49 5.69 25.85
CA ARG A 28 42.81 5.03 25.87
C ARG A 28 43.08 3.83 24.94
N ALA A 29 43.87 4.11 23.91
CA ALA A 29 44.69 3.15 23.19
C ALA A 29 45.81 2.55 24.06
N PRO A 30 46.04 1.22 24.01
CA PRO A 30 47.29 0.60 24.42
C PRO A 30 48.31 0.55 23.26
N ARG A 31 49.56 0.83 23.63
CA ARG A 31 50.79 0.83 22.82
C ARG A 31 51.00 -0.46 22.02
N ALA A 32 51.43 -0.27 20.78
CA ALA A 32 51.93 -1.30 19.89
C ALA A 32 53.24 -1.90 20.41
N VAL A 33 53.30 -3.23 20.45
CA VAL A 33 54.54 -4.01 20.52
C VAL A 33 54.80 -4.51 19.11
N HIS A 34 55.85 -3.98 18.48
CA HIS A 34 56.36 -4.45 17.20
C HIS A 34 57.00 -5.83 17.41
N ALA A 35 56.34 -6.87 16.93
CA ALA A 35 56.96 -8.17 16.68
C ALA A 35 57.09 -8.33 15.17
N GLU A 36 58.33 -8.23 14.70
CA GLU A 36 58.75 -8.53 13.33
C GLU A 36 58.65 -10.04 13.12
N VAL A 37 57.54 -10.48 12.53
CA VAL A 37 57.28 -11.88 12.16
C VAL A 37 57.57 -12.03 10.68
N ALA A 38 58.47 -12.95 10.39
CA ALA A 38 59.00 -13.25 9.07
C ALA A 38 57.90 -13.55 8.04
N ASP A 39 58.06 -12.92 6.88
CA ASP A 39 57.25 -13.00 5.66
C ASP A 39 57.29 -14.42 5.08
N VAL A 40 56.27 -15.22 5.40
CA VAL A 40 55.94 -16.46 4.70
C VAL A 40 54.54 -16.27 4.11
N GLY A 41 54.49 -15.85 2.85
CA GLY A 41 53.28 -15.45 2.13
C GLY A 41 52.12 -16.46 2.26
N PRO A 42 50.96 -16.06 2.80
CA PRO A 42 49.88 -17.00 3.07
C PRO A 42 49.04 -17.30 1.81
N ALA A 43 49.13 -18.54 1.34
CA ALA A 43 48.20 -19.15 0.39
C ALA A 43 46.68 -19.00 0.71
N PRO A 44 46.19 -18.89 1.97
CA PRO A 44 44.76 -18.70 2.25
C PRO A 44 44.15 -17.38 1.74
N GLU A 45 44.95 -16.35 1.43
CA GLU A 45 44.40 -15.09 0.91
C GLU A 45 43.82 -15.22 -0.50
N ARG A 46 44.35 -16.13 -1.34
CA ARG A 46 43.82 -16.33 -2.69
C ARG A 46 42.41 -16.95 -2.65
N GLY A 47 42.17 -17.88 -1.72
CA GLY A 47 40.86 -18.49 -1.53
C GLY A 47 39.81 -17.47 -1.06
N ALA A 48 40.14 -16.66 -0.04
CA ALA A 48 39.25 -15.62 0.46
C ALA A 48 38.92 -14.56 -0.61
N ARG A 49 39.91 -14.16 -1.42
CA ARG A 49 39.69 -13.21 -2.53
C ARG A 49 38.78 -13.81 -3.60
N LEU A 50 39.01 -15.05 -4.04
CA LEU A 50 38.17 -15.71 -5.05
C LEU A 50 36.72 -15.91 -4.59
N PHE A 51 36.51 -16.27 -3.32
CA PHE A 51 35.16 -16.33 -2.74
C PHE A 51 34.50 -14.94 -2.67
N ALA A 52 35.25 -13.89 -2.32
CA ALA A 52 34.74 -12.53 -2.29
C ALA A 52 34.33 -12.05 -3.70
N THR A 53 35.16 -12.25 -4.74
CA THR A 53 34.80 -11.87 -6.12
C THR A 53 33.64 -12.69 -6.66
N ALA A 54 33.62 -14.00 -6.44
CA ALA A 54 32.50 -14.86 -6.86
C ALA A 54 31.18 -14.43 -6.19
N SER A 55 31.23 -14.06 -4.89
CA SER A 55 30.07 -13.53 -4.18
C SER A 55 29.61 -12.17 -4.70
N THR A 56 30.53 -11.34 -5.20
CA THR A 56 30.23 -10.02 -5.76
C THR A 56 29.52 -10.16 -7.11
N HIS A 57 30.05 -10.98 -8.02
CA HIS A 57 29.41 -11.21 -9.32
C HIS A 57 28.07 -11.93 -9.21
N ALA A 58 27.94 -12.90 -8.28
CA ALA A 58 26.65 -13.53 -8.00
C ALA A 58 25.63 -12.50 -7.50
N ARG A 59 26.06 -11.54 -6.68
CA ARG A 59 25.21 -10.45 -6.19
C ARG A 59 24.80 -9.49 -7.30
N GLU A 60 25.73 -9.07 -8.16
CA GLU A 60 25.43 -8.21 -9.33
C GLU A 60 24.47 -8.89 -10.31
N ALA A 61 24.69 -10.17 -10.63
CA ALA A 61 23.80 -10.94 -11.50
C ALA A 61 22.40 -11.09 -10.88
N MET A 62 22.33 -11.26 -9.57
CA MET A 62 21.06 -11.35 -8.85
C MET A 62 20.34 -9.99 -8.83
N GLU A 63 21.06 -8.90 -8.60
CA GLU A 63 20.53 -7.53 -8.62
C GLU A 63 19.98 -7.18 -10.02
N THR A 64 20.66 -7.56 -11.10
CA THR A 64 20.17 -7.34 -12.48
C THR A 64 18.91 -8.14 -12.79
N VAL A 65 18.83 -9.41 -12.38
CA VAL A 65 17.63 -10.25 -12.58
C VAL A 65 16.43 -9.71 -11.79
N TYR A 66 16.65 -9.25 -10.55
CA TYR A 66 15.56 -8.66 -9.77
C TYR A 66 15.15 -7.29 -10.29
N ALA A 67 16.11 -6.44 -10.69
CA ALA A 67 15.81 -5.17 -11.33
C ALA A 67 14.94 -5.37 -12.58
N ALA A 68 15.25 -6.37 -13.41
CA ALA A 68 14.45 -6.69 -14.59
C ALA A 68 13.03 -7.15 -14.26
N ARG A 69 12.83 -7.93 -13.18
CA ARG A 69 11.49 -8.38 -12.74
C ARG A 69 10.67 -7.28 -12.07
N LEU A 70 11.33 -6.32 -11.43
CA LEU A 70 10.71 -5.19 -10.76
C LEU A 70 10.46 -4.02 -11.71
N ALA A 71 11.12 -4.01 -12.88
CA ALA A 71 10.94 -2.97 -13.88
C ALA A 71 9.48 -2.93 -14.36
N PRO A 72 8.87 -1.73 -14.45
CA PRO A 72 7.51 -1.60 -14.94
C PRO A 72 7.42 -2.10 -16.38
N PRO A 73 6.32 -2.77 -16.77
CA PRO A 73 6.15 -3.26 -18.13
C PRO A 73 6.11 -2.08 -19.10
N THR A 74 6.89 -2.17 -20.17
CA THR A 74 6.91 -1.19 -21.27
C THR A 74 5.68 -1.29 -22.15
N SER A 75 5.07 -2.49 -22.22
CA SER A 75 3.88 -2.72 -23.02
C SER A 75 2.66 -1.95 -22.49
N PRO A 76 1.84 -1.35 -23.36
CA PRO A 76 0.63 -0.62 -22.96
C PRO A 76 -0.52 -1.55 -22.52
N SER A 77 -0.38 -2.88 -22.65
CA SER A 77 -1.50 -3.80 -22.45
C SER A 77 -1.96 -3.84 -20.98
N PRO A 78 -3.26 -3.70 -20.70
CA PRO A 78 -3.81 -3.81 -19.35
C PRO A 78 -3.47 -5.12 -18.64
N LEU A 79 -3.51 -6.24 -19.36
CA LEU A 79 -3.25 -7.57 -18.82
C LEU A 79 -1.80 -7.74 -18.35
N ASN A 80 -0.81 -7.24 -19.10
CA ASN A 80 0.59 -7.32 -18.69
C ASN A 80 0.85 -6.45 -17.45
N ARG A 81 0.21 -5.27 -17.38
CA ARG A 81 0.29 -4.38 -16.21
C ARG A 81 -0.35 -5.01 -14.97
N LEU A 82 -1.49 -5.67 -15.13
CA LEU A 82 -2.15 -6.45 -14.08
C LEU A 82 -1.27 -7.62 -13.62
N ALA A 83 -0.75 -8.42 -14.55
CA ALA A 83 0.11 -9.55 -14.26
C ALA A 83 1.41 -9.11 -13.55
N TYR A 84 2.01 -8.00 -13.99
CA TYR A 84 3.14 -7.37 -13.32
C TYR A 84 2.79 -7.02 -11.86
N GLY A 85 1.68 -6.29 -11.63
CA GLY A 85 1.23 -5.93 -10.29
C GLY A 85 1.00 -7.15 -9.38
N ALA A 86 0.40 -8.21 -9.92
CA ALA A 86 0.16 -9.46 -9.20
C ALA A 86 1.44 -10.25 -8.92
N GLY A 87 2.43 -10.16 -9.81
CA GLY A 87 3.73 -10.82 -9.69
C GLY A 87 4.71 -10.10 -8.76
N LEU A 88 4.54 -8.80 -8.51
CA LEU A 88 5.45 -8.00 -7.67
C LEU A 88 5.67 -8.58 -6.27
N PRO A 89 4.64 -8.98 -5.49
CA PRO A 89 4.87 -9.60 -4.19
C PRO A 89 5.75 -10.86 -4.26
N LEU A 90 5.58 -11.69 -5.30
CA LEU A 90 6.41 -12.88 -5.50
C LEU A 90 7.85 -12.50 -5.87
N ALA A 91 8.05 -11.47 -6.68
CA ALA A 91 9.38 -10.95 -7.00
C ALA A 91 10.11 -10.42 -5.76
N VAL A 92 9.41 -9.67 -4.90
CA VAL A 92 9.96 -9.15 -3.64
C VAL A 92 10.28 -10.29 -2.66
N VAL A 93 9.40 -11.28 -2.52
CA VAL A 93 9.70 -12.49 -1.72
C VAL A 93 10.91 -13.24 -2.27
N GLY A 94 11.00 -13.36 -3.61
CA GLY A 94 12.15 -13.96 -4.27
C GLY A 94 13.46 -13.27 -3.90
N ALA A 95 13.51 -11.94 -4.00
CA ALA A 95 14.68 -11.14 -3.63
C ALA A 95 15.06 -11.31 -2.15
N LEU A 96 14.05 -11.32 -1.27
CA LEU A 96 14.24 -11.52 0.16
C LEU A 96 14.79 -12.91 0.49
N LEU A 97 14.26 -13.96 -0.16
CA LEU A 97 14.66 -15.35 0.07
C LEU A 97 16.06 -15.66 -0.47
N ALA A 98 16.48 -14.99 -1.54
CA ALA A 98 17.80 -15.16 -2.12
C ALA A 98 18.91 -14.52 -1.28
N HIS A 99 18.59 -13.51 -0.46
CA HIS A 99 19.52 -12.97 0.52
C HIS A 99 19.63 -13.90 1.75
N PRO A 100 20.83 -14.35 2.17
CA PRO A 100 20.99 -15.39 3.19
C PRO A 100 20.43 -14.98 4.56
N ASP A 101 20.77 -13.78 5.04
CA ASP A 101 20.34 -13.32 6.37
C ASP A 101 18.86 -12.92 6.41
N ALA A 102 18.44 -12.04 5.49
CA ALA A 102 17.05 -11.60 5.38
C ALA A 102 16.10 -12.77 5.10
N GLY A 103 16.48 -13.71 4.23
CA GLY A 103 15.70 -14.90 3.93
C GLY A 103 15.56 -15.84 5.13
N ARG A 104 16.64 -16.05 5.91
CA ARG A 104 16.56 -16.81 7.18
C ARG A 104 15.62 -16.15 8.18
N ARG A 105 15.74 -14.83 8.36
CA ARG A 105 14.89 -14.04 9.26
C ARG A 105 13.41 -14.13 8.83
N TYR A 106 13.13 -13.92 7.55
CA TYR A 106 11.80 -14.00 6.97
C TYR A 106 11.16 -15.37 7.22
N ARG A 107 11.85 -16.46 6.85
CA ARG A 107 11.34 -17.83 7.07
C ARG A 107 11.09 -18.07 8.56
N ARG A 108 12.07 -17.79 9.42
CA ARG A 108 11.94 -18.01 10.87
C ARG A 108 10.73 -17.27 11.43
N VAL A 109 10.63 -15.97 11.19
CA VAL A 109 9.54 -15.14 11.74
C VAL A 109 8.18 -15.60 11.22
N CYS A 110 8.02 -15.69 9.89
CA CYS A 110 6.70 -15.98 9.31
C CYS A 110 6.24 -17.42 9.59
N PHE A 111 7.13 -18.42 9.52
CA PHE A 111 6.74 -19.81 9.84
C PHE A 111 6.49 -20.02 11.33
N THR A 112 7.27 -19.40 12.22
CA THR A 112 6.99 -19.47 13.67
C THR A 112 5.64 -18.84 13.98
N GLN A 113 5.32 -17.69 13.40
CA GLN A 113 4.00 -17.06 13.62
C GLN A 113 2.86 -17.87 13.02
N ALA A 114 3.01 -18.42 11.82
CA ALA A 114 2.00 -19.30 11.23
C ALA A 114 1.75 -20.53 12.10
N ALA A 115 2.81 -21.16 12.64
CA ALA A 115 2.69 -22.26 13.57
C ALA A 115 1.96 -21.86 14.87
N VAL A 116 2.28 -20.70 15.43
CA VAL A 116 1.60 -20.17 16.62
C VAL A 116 0.12 -19.88 16.34
N VAL A 117 -0.20 -19.25 15.21
CA VAL A 117 -1.59 -18.95 14.83
C VAL A 117 -2.38 -20.24 14.63
N LEU A 118 -1.81 -21.24 13.97
CA LEU A 118 -2.45 -22.53 13.77
C LEU A 118 -2.66 -23.26 15.11
N ALA A 119 -1.65 -23.30 15.98
CA ALA A 119 -1.75 -23.95 17.29
C ALA A 119 -2.82 -23.29 18.18
N LEU A 120 -2.82 -21.96 18.27
CA LEU A 120 -3.82 -21.22 19.02
C LEU A 120 -5.21 -21.33 18.37
N GLY A 121 -5.30 -21.32 17.04
CA GLY A 121 -6.56 -21.51 16.32
C GLY A 121 -7.19 -22.88 16.59
N LEU A 122 -6.39 -23.95 16.60
CA LEU A 122 -6.84 -25.29 16.96
C LEU A 122 -7.26 -25.38 18.44
N LEU A 123 -6.50 -24.73 19.33
CA LEU A 123 -6.81 -24.70 20.77
C LEU A 123 -8.11 -23.94 21.08
N PHE A 124 -8.38 -22.84 20.39
CA PHE A 124 -9.54 -21.97 20.64
C PHE A 124 -10.74 -22.22 19.72
N GLY A 125 -10.60 -23.03 18.66
CA GLY A 125 -11.65 -23.25 17.66
C GLY A 125 -12.99 -23.70 18.25
N GLY A 126 -12.95 -24.66 19.20
CA GLY A 126 -14.16 -25.14 19.88
C GLY A 126 -14.75 -24.15 20.90
N VAL A 127 -13.98 -23.17 21.37
CA VAL A 127 -14.45 -22.14 22.32
C VAL A 127 -15.28 -21.10 21.57
N LEU A 128 -14.85 -20.69 20.37
CA LEU A 128 -15.58 -19.69 19.59
C LEU A 128 -16.94 -20.22 19.13
N GLU A 129 -17.02 -21.49 18.71
CA GLU A 129 -18.29 -22.11 18.33
C GLU A 129 -19.30 -22.07 19.48
N ARG A 130 -18.87 -22.45 20.69
CA ARG A 130 -19.71 -22.37 21.90
C ARG A 130 -20.14 -20.94 22.19
N ALA A 131 -19.23 -19.98 22.07
CA ALA A 131 -19.53 -18.57 22.32
C ALA A 131 -20.53 -18.00 21.30
N ILE A 132 -20.39 -18.31 20.00
CA ILE A 132 -21.33 -17.88 18.96
C ILE A 132 -22.71 -18.48 19.19
N ASN A 133 -22.78 -19.78 19.48
CA ASN A 133 -24.04 -20.46 19.76
C ASN A 133 -24.74 -19.86 21.00
N LEU A 134 -23.98 -19.48 22.02
CA LEU A 134 -24.49 -18.80 23.21
C LEU A 134 -24.96 -17.36 22.92
N LEU A 135 -24.20 -16.58 22.15
CA LEU A 135 -24.48 -15.16 21.94
C LEU A 135 -25.69 -14.92 21.02
N TRP A 136 -25.89 -15.80 20.03
CA TRP A 136 -26.87 -15.57 18.97
C TRP A 136 -28.15 -16.39 19.13
N GLY A 137 -28.21 -17.31 20.10
CA GLY A 137 -29.40 -18.15 20.33
C GLY A 137 -29.85 -18.93 19.09
N MET A 138 -28.96 -19.13 18.11
CA MET A 138 -29.25 -19.89 16.90
C MET A 138 -29.34 -21.35 17.27
N ASP A 139 -30.56 -21.80 17.53
CA ASP A 139 -30.86 -23.21 17.72
C ASP A 139 -30.55 -23.93 16.41
N SER A 140 -29.45 -24.69 16.37
CA SER A 140 -28.90 -25.35 15.18
C SER A 140 -29.78 -26.49 14.63
N ARG A 141 -31.04 -26.57 15.08
CA ARG A 141 -32.05 -27.57 14.75
C ARG A 141 -32.97 -27.17 13.58
N GLY A 142 -32.69 -26.06 12.89
CA GLY A 142 -33.42 -25.69 11.67
C GLY A 142 -33.29 -26.75 10.55
N PRO A 143 -34.18 -26.74 9.55
CA PRO A 143 -34.27 -27.77 8.49
C PRO A 143 -33.01 -27.90 7.60
N TRP A 144 -32.04 -27.00 7.75
CA TRP A 144 -30.72 -27.04 7.10
C TRP A 144 -29.63 -27.72 7.96
N GLY A 145 -30.00 -28.35 9.08
CA GLY A 145 -29.17 -28.69 10.25
C GLY A 145 -27.96 -29.62 10.07
N GLN A 146 -27.74 -30.22 8.90
CA GLN A 146 -26.51 -30.99 8.62
C GLN A 146 -25.57 -30.29 7.64
N GLY A 147 -26.09 -29.59 6.62
CA GLY A 147 -25.27 -28.81 5.69
C GLY A 147 -24.82 -27.47 6.26
N ALA A 148 -25.63 -26.85 7.12
CA ALA A 148 -25.30 -25.60 7.78
C ALA A 148 -24.21 -25.75 8.86
N SER A 149 -24.04 -26.96 9.44
CA SER A 149 -23.09 -27.17 10.54
C SER A 149 -21.63 -27.09 10.06
N TRP A 150 -21.29 -27.65 8.90
CA TRP A 150 -19.92 -27.59 8.39
C TRP A 150 -19.52 -26.17 7.95
N ILE A 151 -20.42 -25.42 7.31
CA ILE A 151 -20.16 -24.02 6.92
C ILE A 151 -19.95 -23.16 8.16
N THR A 152 -20.79 -23.35 9.18
CA THR A 152 -20.66 -22.66 10.46
C THR A 152 -19.35 -23.00 11.14
N LEU A 153 -18.97 -24.29 11.17
CA LEU A 153 -17.71 -24.76 11.74
C LEU A 153 -16.49 -24.16 11.00
N VAL A 154 -16.46 -24.24 9.67
CA VAL A 154 -15.37 -23.68 8.85
C VAL A 154 -15.30 -22.16 9.01
N SER A 155 -16.45 -21.47 9.04
CA SER A 155 -16.50 -20.02 9.23
C SER A 155 -16.05 -19.60 10.62
N ALA A 156 -16.46 -20.32 11.66
CA ALA A 156 -16.02 -20.10 13.04
C ALA A 156 -14.52 -20.37 13.19
N PHE A 157 -14.01 -21.44 12.59
CA PHE A 157 -12.58 -21.73 12.60
C PHE A 157 -11.78 -20.67 11.84
N TYR A 158 -12.25 -20.24 10.66
CA TYR A 158 -11.64 -19.15 9.89
C TYR A 158 -11.64 -17.82 10.68
N ALA A 159 -12.75 -17.49 11.34
CA ALA A 159 -12.85 -16.30 12.19
C ALA A 159 -11.92 -16.37 13.40
N THR A 160 -11.78 -17.56 14.01
CA THR A 160 -10.83 -17.82 15.10
C THR A 160 -9.40 -17.59 14.61
N LEU A 161 -9.00 -18.23 13.51
CA LEU A 161 -7.68 -18.06 12.92
C LEU A 161 -7.38 -16.60 12.57
N SER A 162 -8.33 -15.90 11.96
CA SER A 162 -8.19 -14.48 11.61
C SER A 162 -8.00 -13.60 12.84
N THR A 163 -8.72 -13.88 13.93
CA THR A 163 -8.62 -13.15 15.20
C THR A 163 -7.27 -13.39 15.88
N VAL A 164 -6.86 -14.65 15.97
CA VAL A 164 -5.54 -15.05 16.52
C VAL A 164 -4.42 -14.45 15.68
N GLU A 165 -4.51 -14.52 14.36
CA GLU A 165 -3.54 -13.94 13.44
C GLU A 165 -3.39 -12.44 13.66
N TRP A 166 -4.50 -11.71 13.83
CA TRP A 166 -4.48 -10.29 14.13
C TRP A 166 -3.77 -9.98 15.46
N CYS A 167 -4.02 -10.77 16.50
CA CYS A 167 -3.33 -10.66 17.79
C CYS A 167 -1.81 -10.92 17.66
N VAL A 168 -1.42 -11.99 16.98
CA VAL A 168 -0.01 -12.32 16.73
C VAL A 168 0.67 -11.19 15.94
N ILE A 169 0.01 -10.65 14.91
CA ILE A 169 0.49 -9.51 14.14
C ILE A 169 0.68 -8.26 15.02
N ALA A 170 -0.26 -7.98 15.91
CA ALA A 170 -0.17 -6.83 16.81
C ALA A 170 1.04 -6.94 17.75
N LEU A 171 1.31 -8.14 18.27
CA LEU A 171 2.45 -8.42 19.15
C LEU A 171 3.80 -8.42 18.41
N SER A 172 3.82 -8.89 17.16
CA SER A 172 5.03 -9.13 16.38
C SER A 172 5.25 -8.10 15.26
N ARG A 173 4.57 -6.96 15.33
CA ARG A 173 4.56 -5.97 14.26
C ARG A 173 5.96 -5.54 13.85
N GLN A 174 6.83 -5.21 14.81
CA GLN A 174 8.17 -4.68 14.52
C GLN A 174 9.02 -5.64 13.70
N TYR A 175 8.83 -6.96 13.85
CA TYR A 175 9.52 -7.94 13.01
C TYR A 175 9.07 -7.87 11.56
N HIS A 176 7.78 -7.65 11.31
CA HIS A 176 7.26 -7.46 9.95
C HIS A 176 7.74 -6.14 9.34
N ASP A 177 7.76 -5.06 10.12
CA ASP A 177 8.24 -3.75 9.66
C ASP A 177 9.75 -3.84 9.32
N ALA A 178 10.55 -4.57 10.12
CA ALA A 178 11.96 -4.85 9.84
C ALA A 178 12.16 -5.69 8.57
N ILE A 179 11.35 -6.73 8.37
CA ILE A 179 11.35 -7.54 7.13
C ILE A 179 10.97 -6.68 5.92
N GLY A 180 9.95 -5.82 6.05
CA GLY A 180 9.53 -4.89 5.01
C GLY A 180 10.63 -3.90 4.63
N ARG A 181 11.36 -3.38 5.63
CA ARG A 181 12.55 -2.55 5.43
C ARG A 181 13.66 -3.31 4.69
N ASP A 182 13.99 -4.52 5.13
CA ASP A 182 15.00 -5.36 4.47
C ASP A 182 14.61 -5.63 3.01
N ALA A 183 13.34 -5.94 2.76
CA ALA A 183 12.80 -6.14 1.41
C ALA A 183 12.87 -4.87 0.56
N ALA A 184 12.56 -3.70 1.13
CA ALA A 184 12.66 -2.43 0.43
C ALA A 184 14.12 -2.15 0.01
N LEU A 185 15.07 -2.28 0.95
CA LEU A 185 16.49 -2.10 0.69
C LEU A 185 17.02 -3.05 -0.39
N LEU A 186 16.68 -4.34 -0.31
CA LEU A 186 17.11 -5.36 -1.28
C LEU A 186 16.52 -5.17 -2.68
N THR A 187 15.36 -4.51 -2.78
CA THR A 187 14.71 -4.24 -4.05
C THR A 187 14.94 -2.81 -4.55
N GLY A 188 15.78 -2.03 -3.85
CA GLY A 188 16.09 -0.65 -4.20
C GLY A 188 14.95 0.34 -3.92
N ALA A 189 13.92 -0.04 -3.19
CA ALA A 189 12.86 0.83 -2.73
C ALA A 189 13.29 1.63 -1.49
N GLU A 190 12.83 2.88 -1.36
CA GLU A 190 13.08 3.75 -0.21
C GLU A 190 12.38 3.17 1.04
N PRO A 191 13.09 2.74 2.09
CA PRO A 191 12.45 2.18 3.27
C PRO A 191 11.60 3.23 4.01
N GLU A 192 10.37 2.88 4.38
CA GLU A 192 9.43 3.80 5.04
C GLU A 192 9.80 4.08 6.51
N ASP A 193 10.40 3.09 7.19
CA ASP A 193 10.78 3.17 8.60
C ASP A 193 12.30 3.31 8.76
N PRO A 194 12.81 4.03 9.78
CA PRO A 194 14.24 4.13 10.09
C PRO A 194 14.84 2.77 10.53
N ALA A 195 16.17 2.70 10.70
CA ALA A 195 16.80 1.47 11.18
C ALA A 195 16.42 1.24 12.66
N PHE A 196 15.99 0.03 13.01
CA PHE A 196 15.68 -0.33 14.39
C PHE A 196 15.91 -1.83 14.65
N THR A 197 16.02 -2.21 15.92
CA THR A 197 16.06 -3.60 16.36
C THR A 197 14.66 -4.07 16.73
N PRO A 198 14.11 -5.13 16.10
CA PRO A 198 12.74 -5.54 16.34
C PRO A 198 12.55 -6.14 17.74
N GLN A 199 11.48 -5.73 18.43
CA GLN A 199 11.10 -6.20 19.76
C GLN A 199 9.65 -6.69 19.77
N VAL A 200 9.33 -7.66 20.62
CA VAL A 200 7.95 -8.12 20.84
C VAL A 200 7.30 -7.19 21.86
N LYS A 201 6.49 -6.23 21.36
CA LYS A 201 5.78 -5.25 22.19
C LYS A 201 4.42 -4.94 21.56
N VAL A 202 3.38 -4.85 22.39
CA VAL A 202 2.07 -4.34 21.95
C VAL A 202 2.15 -2.82 21.87
N ASP A 203 2.06 -2.28 20.67
CA ASP A 203 1.93 -0.84 20.45
C ASP A 203 0.43 -0.48 20.37
N LEU A 204 -0.16 -0.13 21.52
CA LEU A 204 -1.58 0.27 21.59
C LEU A 204 -1.87 1.49 20.71
N HIS A 205 -0.93 2.43 20.63
CA HIS A 205 -1.08 3.62 19.79
C HIS A 205 -1.22 3.23 18.31
N TRP A 206 -0.40 2.29 17.85
CA TRP A 206 -0.53 1.74 16.50
C TRP A 206 -1.84 1.00 16.31
N VAL A 207 -2.27 0.16 17.25
CA VAL A 207 -3.56 -0.55 17.16
C VAL A 207 -4.69 0.46 16.98
N MET A 208 -4.72 1.53 17.78
CA MET A 208 -5.73 2.59 17.65
C MET A 208 -5.62 3.32 16.32
N LYS A 209 -4.41 3.63 15.84
CA LYS A 209 -4.17 4.23 14.51
C LYS A 209 -4.69 3.31 13.40
N ARG A 210 -4.52 2.00 13.54
CA ARG A 210 -4.98 0.98 12.60
C ARG A 210 -6.50 0.87 12.58
N VAL A 211 -7.14 0.81 13.74
CA VAL A 211 -8.61 0.83 13.87
C VAL A 211 -9.17 2.11 13.24
N ARG A 212 -8.58 3.26 13.53
CA ARG A 212 -8.98 4.54 12.92
C ARG A 212 -8.84 4.53 11.40
N ARG A 213 -7.77 3.94 10.84
CA ARG A 213 -7.63 3.76 9.37
C ARG A 213 -8.75 2.88 8.81
N TYR A 214 -9.11 1.80 9.50
CA TYR A 214 -10.16 0.89 9.06
C TYR A 214 -11.55 1.56 9.10
N VAL A 215 -11.87 2.24 10.19
CA VAL A 215 -13.11 3.02 10.34
C VAL A 215 -13.24 4.07 9.23
N ARG A 216 -12.14 4.77 8.89
CA ARG A 216 -12.15 5.73 7.77
C ARG A 216 -12.44 5.07 6.43
N GLY A 217 -11.83 3.92 6.14
CA GLY A 217 -12.13 3.14 4.94
C GLY A 217 -13.61 2.72 4.90
N TRP A 218 -14.17 2.29 6.03
CA TRP A 218 -15.59 1.94 6.17
C TRP A 218 -16.51 3.14 5.95
N ILE A 219 -16.20 4.30 6.52
CA ILE A 219 -16.96 5.54 6.29
C ILE A 219 -16.93 5.91 4.81
N ALA A 220 -15.76 5.86 4.16
CA ALA A 220 -15.62 6.16 2.74
C ALA A 220 -16.42 5.20 1.85
N PHE A 221 -16.35 3.90 2.14
CA PHE A 221 -17.12 2.87 1.45
C PHE A 221 -18.63 3.05 1.65
N THR A 222 -19.10 3.15 2.89
CA THR A 222 -20.54 3.26 3.19
C THR A 222 -21.16 4.56 2.69
N ALA A 223 -20.41 5.65 2.65
CA ALA A 223 -20.89 6.94 2.14
C ALA A 223 -21.35 6.88 0.67
N GLY A 224 -20.81 5.97 -0.15
CA GLY A 224 -21.24 5.78 -1.54
C GLY A 224 -22.52 4.96 -1.72
N LEU A 225 -22.88 4.10 -0.75
CA LEU A 225 -24.00 3.18 -0.88
C LEU A 225 -25.36 3.86 -1.07
N PRO A 226 -25.70 4.97 -0.39
CA PRO A 226 -26.95 5.68 -0.66
C PRO A 226 -27.08 6.19 -2.10
N GLY A 227 -25.97 6.64 -2.70
CA GLY A 227 -25.95 7.05 -4.11
C GLY A 227 -26.19 5.86 -5.04
N LEU A 228 -25.60 4.70 -4.74
CA LEU A 228 -25.81 3.46 -5.49
C LEU A 228 -27.23 2.90 -5.33
N ALA A 229 -27.86 3.08 -4.17
CA ALA A 229 -29.21 2.61 -3.89
C ALA A 229 -30.26 3.22 -4.84
N LEU A 230 -29.96 4.36 -5.48
CA LEU A 230 -30.80 4.94 -6.52
C LEU A 230 -30.99 4.00 -7.73
N LEU A 231 -30.07 3.05 -7.95
CA LEU A 231 -30.19 2.05 -9.02
C LEU A 231 -31.37 1.10 -8.78
N TRP A 232 -31.84 0.91 -7.54
CA TRP A 232 -33.05 0.13 -7.26
C TRP A 232 -34.31 0.73 -7.87
N LEU A 233 -34.30 2.01 -8.25
CA LEU A 233 -35.43 2.67 -8.90
C LEU A 233 -35.61 2.25 -10.36
N VAL A 234 -34.65 1.52 -10.96
CA VAL A 234 -34.74 1.04 -12.35
C VAL A 234 -35.65 -0.20 -12.41
N PRO A 235 -36.83 -0.14 -13.06
CA PRO A 235 -37.74 -1.28 -13.13
C PRO A 235 -37.10 -2.48 -13.84
N GLY A 236 -37.28 -3.67 -13.28
CA GLY A 236 -36.81 -4.94 -13.86
C GLY A 236 -35.32 -5.26 -13.71
N ALA A 237 -34.44 -4.25 -13.57
CA ALA A 237 -32.98 -4.46 -13.49
C ALA A 237 -32.32 -3.88 -12.23
N GLY A 238 -33.05 -3.13 -11.40
CA GLY A 238 -32.46 -2.32 -10.33
C GLY A 238 -31.66 -3.12 -9.29
N ALA A 239 -32.14 -4.30 -8.91
CA ALA A 239 -31.46 -5.17 -7.94
C ALA A 239 -30.09 -5.64 -8.46
N GLU A 240 -30.04 -6.10 -9.73
CA GLU A 240 -28.81 -6.55 -10.38
C GLU A 240 -27.83 -5.39 -10.59
N LEU A 241 -28.32 -4.24 -11.04
CA LEU A 241 -27.50 -3.04 -11.22
C LEU A 241 -26.87 -2.59 -9.89
N TYR A 242 -27.64 -2.59 -8.80
CA TYR A 242 -27.12 -2.29 -7.47
C TYR A 242 -26.08 -3.31 -7.00
N ALA A 243 -26.33 -4.62 -7.20
CA ALA A 243 -25.40 -5.67 -6.82
C ALA A 243 -24.06 -5.52 -7.56
N VAL A 244 -24.11 -5.31 -8.88
CA VAL A 244 -22.91 -5.09 -9.71
C VAL A 244 -22.19 -3.80 -9.29
N ALA A 245 -22.92 -2.69 -9.16
CA ALA A 245 -22.32 -1.40 -8.81
C ALA A 245 -21.71 -1.41 -7.40
N SER A 246 -22.39 -2.00 -6.42
CA SER A 246 -21.88 -2.14 -5.04
C SER A 246 -20.64 -3.04 -4.98
N THR A 247 -20.57 -4.08 -5.81
CA THR A 247 -19.39 -4.94 -5.96
C THR A 247 -18.21 -4.18 -6.55
N LEU A 248 -18.42 -3.43 -7.65
CA LEU A 248 -17.39 -2.59 -8.27
C LEU A 248 -16.92 -1.49 -7.31
N TRP A 249 -17.83 -0.92 -6.53
CA TRP A 249 -17.53 0.07 -5.50
C TRP A 249 -16.67 -0.52 -4.37
N GLY A 250 -17.02 -1.72 -3.89
CA GLY A 250 -16.21 -2.45 -2.93
C GLY A 250 -14.82 -2.77 -3.47
N ALA A 251 -14.72 -3.22 -4.72
CA ALA A 251 -13.45 -3.49 -5.38
C ALA A 251 -12.60 -2.22 -5.52
N TYR A 252 -13.20 -1.09 -5.91
CA TYR A 252 -12.51 0.20 -5.97
C TYR A 252 -11.89 0.58 -4.62
N TRP A 253 -12.68 0.58 -3.54
CA TRP A 253 -12.18 0.95 -2.22
C TRP A 253 -11.18 -0.05 -1.65
N LEU A 254 -11.35 -1.35 -1.95
CA LEU A 254 -10.35 -2.36 -1.60
C LEU A 254 -8.99 -1.97 -2.20
N ILE A 255 -8.94 -1.67 -3.50
CA ILE A 255 -7.69 -1.32 -4.20
C ILE A 255 -7.11 0.00 -3.66
N VAL A 256 -7.94 1.03 -3.47
CA VAL A 256 -7.52 2.31 -2.87
C VAL A 256 -6.92 2.09 -1.47
N LEU A 257 -7.53 1.22 -0.65
CA LEU A 257 -7.01 0.89 0.68
C LEU A 257 -5.73 0.04 0.62
N VAL A 258 -5.48 -0.70 -0.47
CA VAL A 258 -4.18 -1.34 -0.72
C VAL A 258 -3.12 -0.28 -1.00
N ALA A 259 -3.40 0.66 -1.91
CA ALA A 259 -2.50 1.76 -2.23
C ALA A 259 -2.18 2.59 -0.98
N ALA A 260 -3.20 2.91 -0.16
CA ALA A 260 -3.08 3.66 1.08
C ALA A 260 -2.17 3.02 2.15
N LYS A 261 -1.74 1.76 1.96
CA LYS A 261 -0.78 1.11 2.85
C LYS A 261 0.65 1.55 2.63
N SER A 262 1.00 2.05 1.45
CA SER A 262 2.32 2.63 1.21
C SER A 262 2.31 4.10 1.61
N ALA A 263 3.35 4.54 2.31
CA ALA A 263 3.60 5.95 2.60
C ALA A 263 3.71 6.79 1.31
N HIS A 264 4.14 6.19 0.20
CA HIS A 264 4.25 6.87 -1.09
C HIS A 264 2.89 7.34 -1.63
N ALA A 265 1.80 6.63 -1.33
CA ALA A 265 0.46 7.01 -1.75
C ALA A 265 -0.06 8.28 -1.05
N TRP A 266 0.68 8.80 -0.06
CA TRP A 266 0.33 9.99 0.72
C TRP A 266 1.24 11.19 0.41
N LYS A 267 2.20 11.06 -0.51
CA LYS A 267 3.15 12.16 -0.86
C LYS A 267 2.47 13.40 -1.46
N GLU A 268 1.22 13.28 -1.93
CA GLU A 268 0.44 14.37 -2.54
C GLU A 268 -0.78 14.79 -1.70
N GLU A 269 -0.72 14.57 -0.38
CA GLU A 269 -1.79 14.96 0.52
C GLU A 269 -2.06 16.48 0.41
N GLY A 270 -3.30 16.84 0.09
CA GLY A 270 -3.73 18.23 -0.11
C GLY A 270 -3.64 18.75 -1.55
N SER A 271 -2.82 18.15 -2.42
CA SER A 271 -2.72 18.52 -3.84
C SER A 271 -3.34 17.50 -4.80
N ALA A 272 -3.60 16.28 -4.32
CA ALA A 272 -4.17 15.22 -5.13
C ALA A 272 -5.56 15.60 -5.70
N PRO A 273 -5.84 15.28 -6.98
CA PRO A 273 -7.15 15.52 -7.57
C PRO A 273 -8.22 14.70 -6.85
N SER A 274 -9.44 15.23 -6.79
CA SER A 274 -10.57 14.50 -6.22
C SER A 274 -10.86 13.22 -7.05
N PRO A 275 -11.28 12.12 -6.40
CA PRO A 275 -11.65 10.87 -7.07
C PRO A 275 -12.64 11.05 -8.21
N TRP A 276 -12.59 10.18 -9.22
CA TRP A 276 -13.43 10.25 -10.42
C TRP A 276 -14.94 10.35 -10.11
N PHE A 277 -15.42 9.60 -9.11
CA PHE A 277 -16.85 9.58 -8.75
C PHE A 277 -17.30 10.90 -8.12
N ARG A 278 -16.41 11.60 -7.39
CA ARG A 278 -16.68 12.94 -6.86
C ARG A 278 -16.73 13.96 -7.97
N ARG A 279 -15.80 13.88 -8.92
CA ARG A 279 -15.80 14.74 -10.11
C ARG A 279 -17.07 14.56 -10.92
N GLY A 280 -17.46 13.30 -11.18
CA GLY A 280 -18.71 12.98 -11.86
C GLY A 280 -19.96 13.44 -11.09
N TRP A 281 -19.96 13.35 -9.76
CA TRP A 281 -21.07 13.86 -8.94
C TRP A 281 -21.17 15.40 -8.99
N ASP A 282 -20.04 16.09 -8.88
CA ASP A 282 -20.00 17.55 -8.99
C ASP A 282 -20.40 18.02 -10.40
N GLU A 283 -19.99 17.30 -11.46
CA GLU A 283 -20.45 17.54 -12.83
C GLU A 283 -21.96 17.29 -13.01
N LEU A 284 -22.49 16.18 -12.48
CA LEU A 284 -23.92 15.86 -12.55
C LEU A 284 -24.77 16.92 -11.84
N THR A 285 -24.35 17.36 -10.64
CA THR A 285 -25.09 18.36 -9.85
C THR A 285 -24.96 19.79 -10.39
N THR A 286 -24.02 20.05 -11.29
CA THR A 286 -23.87 21.35 -11.97
C THR A 286 -24.59 21.38 -13.31
N THR A 287 -24.55 20.29 -14.07
CA THR A 287 -25.12 20.21 -15.44
C THR A 287 -26.61 19.85 -15.46
N ALA A 288 -27.05 18.88 -14.64
CA ALA A 288 -28.42 18.39 -14.70
C ALA A 288 -29.37 19.24 -13.83
N PRO A 289 -30.37 19.94 -14.39
CA PRO A 289 -31.24 20.83 -13.62
C PRO A 289 -31.99 20.10 -12.49
N GLY A 290 -32.38 18.84 -12.70
CA GLY A 290 -33.03 17.99 -11.70
C GLY A 290 -32.14 17.59 -10.51
N PHE A 291 -30.81 17.78 -10.60
CA PHE A 291 -29.86 17.47 -9.52
C PHE A 291 -29.33 18.73 -8.81
N ARG A 292 -29.82 19.92 -9.16
CA ARG A 292 -29.39 21.21 -8.59
C ARG A 292 -30.05 21.55 -7.25
N TRP A 293 -30.97 20.72 -6.76
CA TRP A 293 -31.62 20.93 -5.47
C TRP A 293 -30.69 20.64 -4.30
N TRP A 294 -31.12 21.00 -3.09
CA TRP A 294 -30.27 20.98 -1.90
C TRP A 294 -29.84 19.56 -1.48
N LEU A 295 -30.65 18.53 -1.75
CA LEU A 295 -30.37 17.17 -1.29
C LEU A 295 -29.16 16.52 -2.00
N PRO A 296 -29.05 16.48 -3.35
CA PRO A 296 -27.86 15.96 -4.03
C PRO A 296 -26.59 16.74 -3.70
N ARG A 297 -26.72 18.06 -3.50
CA ARG A 297 -25.60 18.91 -3.08
C ARG A 297 -25.14 18.58 -1.67
N SER A 298 -26.08 18.38 -0.74
CA SER A 298 -25.78 17.99 0.64
C SER A 298 -25.14 16.61 0.70
N TYR A 299 -25.64 15.67 -0.10
CA TYR A 299 -25.02 14.35 -0.25
C TYR A 299 -23.60 14.46 -0.84
N GLY A 300 -23.38 15.29 -1.87
CA GLY A 300 -22.05 15.55 -2.41
C GLY A 300 -21.09 16.15 -1.38
N GLN A 301 -21.56 17.01 -0.47
CA GLN A 301 -20.76 17.51 0.65
C GLN A 301 -20.43 16.41 1.67
N LEU A 302 -21.39 15.56 2.02
CA LEU A 302 -21.16 14.40 2.88
C LEU A 302 -20.10 13.47 2.27
N LEU A 303 -20.25 13.15 0.98
CA LEU A 303 -19.32 12.29 0.24
C LEU A 303 -17.91 12.88 0.21
N ARG A 304 -17.79 14.21 -0.02
CA ARG A 304 -16.52 14.94 0.07
C ARG A 304 -15.89 14.82 1.46
N ARG A 305 -16.66 15.07 2.53
CA ARG A 305 -16.15 14.94 3.92
C ARG A 305 -15.68 13.52 4.21
N ALA A 306 -16.48 12.51 3.83
CA ALA A 306 -16.21 11.10 4.09
C ALA A 306 -14.97 10.58 3.34
N THR A 307 -14.70 11.08 2.13
CA THR A 307 -13.67 10.53 1.24
C THR A 307 -12.42 11.40 1.09
N SER A 308 -12.48 12.68 1.48
CA SER A 308 -11.35 13.63 1.33
C SER A 308 -10.02 13.15 1.90
N GLN A 309 -10.05 12.39 3.00
CA GLN A 309 -8.84 11.84 3.61
C GLN A 309 -8.20 10.71 2.78
N LEU A 310 -8.84 10.24 1.72
CA LEU A 310 -8.34 9.19 0.84
C LEU A 310 -8.13 9.70 -0.60
N ASP A 311 -8.18 11.01 -0.83
CA ASP A 311 -8.00 11.61 -2.16
C ASP A 311 -6.61 11.28 -2.74
N SER A 312 -5.55 11.33 -1.93
CA SER A 312 -4.18 10.99 -2.39
C SER A 312 -4.02 9.52 -2.79
N PRO A 313 -4.39 8.52 -1.95
CA PRO A 313 -4.40 7.12 -2.37
C PRO A 313 -5.31 6.81 -3.56
N ALA A 314 -6.46 7.47 -3.67
CA ALA A 314 -7.37 7.32 -4.80
C ALA A 314 -6.76 7.85 -6.10
N ALA A 315 -6.13 9.02 -6.06
CA ALA A 315 -5.40 9.57 -7.21
C ALA A 315 -4.24 8.66 -7.65
N ALA A 316 -3.49 8.13 -6.68
CA ALA A 316 -2.44 7.14 -6.95
C ALA A 316 -2.97 5.88 -7.66
N PHE A 317 -4.12 5.35 -7.23
CA PHE A 317 -4.79 4.25 -7.93
C PHE A 317 -5.23 4.64 -9.34
N GLU A 318 -5.89 5.79 -9.51
CA GLU A 318 -6.41 6.25 -10.81
C GLU A 318 -5.31 6.44 -11.88
N ARG A 319 -4.05 6.65 -11.47
CA ARG A 319 -2.90 6.74 -12.39
C ARG A 319 -2.38 5.40 -12.92
N ALA A 320 -2.50 4.31 -12.16
CA ALA A 320 -2.14 2.96 -12.62
C ALA A 320 -3.12 1.92 -12.10
N PRO A 321 -4.35 1.93 -12.64
CA PRO A 321 -5.41 1.07 -12.13
C PRO A 321 -5.06 -0.41 -12.28
N TRP A 322 -4.43 -0.79 -13.38
CA TRP A 322 -4.12 -2.19 -13.71
C TRP A 322 -3.04 -2.78 -12.80
N GLU A 323 -1.91 -2.09 -12.61
CA GLU A 323 -0.85 -2.54 -11.71
C GLU A 323 -1.33 -2.61 -10.26
N MET A 324 -2.05 -1.58 -9.79
CA MET A 324 -2.58 -1.58 -8.43
C MET A 324 -3.66 -2.65 -8.22
N MET A 325 -4.49 -2.93 -9.23
CA MET A 325 -5.44 -4.03 -9.18
C MET A 325 -4.72 -5.39 -9.11
N GLY A 326 -3.60 -5.56 -9.81
CA GLY A 326 -2.74 -6.73 -9.67
C GLY A 326 -2.21 -6.90 -8.24
N VAL A 327 -1.68 -5.84 -7.63
CA VAL A 327 -1.21 -5.86 -6.22
C VAL A 327 -2.36 -6.15 -5.26
N ALA A 328 -3.54 -5.56 -5.50
CA ALA A 328 -4.73 -5.82 -4.70
C ALA A 328 -5.23 -7.26 -4.84
N PHE A 329 -5.17 -7.83 -6.03
CA PHE A 329 -5.50 -9.23 -6.28
C PHE A 329 -4.56 -10.16 -5.51
N ALA A 330 -3.24 -9.92 -5.60
CA ALA A 330 -2.26 -10.66 -4.81
C ALA A 330 -2.51 -10.51 -3.30
N ARG A 331 -2.98 -9.35 -2.85
CA ARG A 331 -3.41 -9.13 -1.47
C ARG A 331 -4.66 -9.94 -1.09
N VAL A 332 -5.66 -10.05 -1.97
CA VAL A 332 -6.88 -10.82 -1.70
C VAL A 332 -6.55 -12.30 -1.58
N LEU A 333 -5.74 -12.83 -2.48
CA LEU A 333 -5.19 -14.18 -2.36
C LEU A 333 -4.36 -14.32 -1.07
N GLY A 334 -3.61 -13.26 -0.74
CA GLY A 334 -2.93 -13.02 0.52
C GLY A 334 -3.82 -12.96 1.77
N GLY A 335 -5.15 -12.89 1.64
CA GLY A 335 -6.09 -12.71 2.75
C GLY A 335 -6.49 -14.00 3.44
N LEU A 336 -6.01 -15.15 2.96
CA LEU A 336 -6.18 -16.42 3.66
C LEU A 336 -5.36 -16.39 4.96
N PRO A 337 -5.95 -16.78 6.11
CA PRO A 337 -5.21 -16.90 7.36
C PRO A 337 -3.96 -17.75 7.17
N LEU A 338 -2.91 -17.46 7.92
CA LEU A 338 -1.55 -18.02 7.80
C LEU A 338 -0.79 -17.48 6.58
N PHE A 339 -1.42 -17.47 5.39
CA PHE A 339 -0.79 -16.93 4.19
C PHE A 339 -0.63 -15.42 4.27
N TYR A 340 -1.53 -14.74 4.97
CA TYR A 340 -1.44 -13.31 5.23
C TYR A 340 -0.16 -12.92 5.97
N LEU A 341 0.35 -13.75 6.90
CA LEU A 341 1.61 -13.50 7.62
C LEU A 341 2.82 -13.46 6.67
N LEU A 342 2.82 -14.32 5.64
CA LEU A 342 3.89 -14.37 4.64
C LEU A 342 3.88 -13.12 3.75
N VAL A 343 2.70 -12.71 3.31
CA VAL A 343 2.53 -11.66 2.30
C VAL A 343 2.48 -10.25 2.92
N ARG A 344 2.07 -10.12 4.20
CA ARG A 344 1.89 -8.84 4.88
C ARG A 344 3.08 -7.87 4.79
N PRO A 345 4.34 -8.26 5.08
CA PRO A 345 5.47 -7.32 5.03
C PRO A 345 5.86 -6.93 3.59
N ILE A 346 5.37 -7.68 2.61
CA ILE A 346 5.76 -7.59 1.20
C ILE A 346 4.85 -6.64 0.42
N ILE A 347 3.54 -6.63 0.72
CA ILE A 347 2.56 -5.81 -0.01
C ILE A 347 2.90 -4.31 -0.05
N PRO A 348 3.32 -3.65 1.05
CA PRO A 348 3.69 -2.24 1.01
C PRO A 348 4.85 -1.96 0.04
N VAL A 349 5.87 -2.84 0.03
CA VAL A 349 7.03 -2.74 -0.87
C VAL A 349 6.62 -2.95 -2.33
N ALA A 350 5.76 -3.94 -2.60
CA ALA A 350 5.21 -4.17 -3.94
C ALA A 350 4.39 -2.95 -4.44
N ALA A 351 3.54 -2.37 -3.58
CA ALA A 351 2.79 -1.16 -3.92
C ALA A 351 3.72 0.03 -4.19
N GLN A 352 4.81 0.16 -3.43
CA GLN A 352 5.80 1.20 -3.63
C GLN A 352 6.50 1.09 -5.00
N HIS A 353 6.82 -0.12 -5.46
CA HIS A 353 7.37 -0.32 -6.81
C HIS A 353 6.42 0.16 -7.91
N VAL A 354 5.12 -0.11 -7.76
CA VAL A 354 4.11 0.41 -8.70
C VAL A 354 4.11 1.94 -8.70
N LEU A 355 4.08 2.58 -7.52
CA LEU A 355 4.05 4.04 -7.39
C LEU A 355 5.32 4.71 -7.90
N ARG A 356 6.48 4.09 -7.67
CA ARG A 356 7.76 4.57 -8.19
C ARG A 356 7.79 4.51 -9.72
N GLY A 357 7.39 3.37 -10.30
CA GLY A 357 7.33 3.20 -11.75
C GLY A 357 6.29 4.10 -12.43
N GLN A 358 5.26 4.56 -11.71
CA GLN A 358 4.37 5.63 -12.20
C GLN A 358 5.10 6.98 -12.27
N ARG A 359 5.78 7.35 -11.18
CA ARG A 359 6.46 8.65 -11.07
C ARG A 359 7.57 8.80 -12.09
N GLU A 360 8.36 7.75 -12.32
CA GLU A 360 9.39 7.74 -13.35
C GLU A 360 8.79 7.98 -14.74
N ARG A 361 7.68 7.31 -15.08
CA ARG A 361 6.96 7.52 -16.36
C ARG A 361 6.38 8.93 -16.51
N GLU A 362 5.95 9.56 -15.42
CA GLU A 362 5.46 10.94 -15.44
C GLU A 362 6.61 11.94 -15.66
N LEU A 363 7.73 11.76 -14.97
CA LEU A 363 8.94 12.58 -15.16
C LEU A 363 9.49 12.46 -16.58
N GLU A 364 9.52 11.26 -17.15
CA GLU A 364 9.92 11.04 -18.55
C GLU A 364 9.00 11.77 -19.54
N ARG A 365 7.67 11.71 -19.31
CA ARG A 365 6.70 12.45 -20.14
C ARG A 365 6.90 13.96 -20.02
N GLN A 366 7.06 14.48 -18.81
CA GLN A 366 7.31 15.90 -18.58
C GLN A 366 8.62 16.36 -19.23
N SER A 367 9.69 15.59 -19.07
CA SER A 367 10.99 15.85 -19.71
C SER A 367 10.87 15.87 -21.23
N LYS A 368 10.12 14.93 -21.82
CA LYS A 368 9.85 14.91 -23.26
C LYS A 368 9.09 16.15 -23.72
N LEU A 369 8.03 16.54 -23.02
CA LEU A 369 7.25 17.74 -23.36
C LEU A 369 8.09 19.03 -23.31
N LEU A 370 9.00 19.14 -22.33
CA LEU A 370 9.93 20.27 -22.24
C LEU A 370 10.92 20.28 -23.41
N ARG A 371 11.49 19.13 -23.78
CA ARG A 371 12.38 19.02 -24.95
C ARG A 371 11.66 19.32 -26.26
N ASP A 372 10.42 18.88 -26.41
CA ASP A 372 9.60 19.16 -27.58
C ASP A 372 9.21 20.65 -27.65
N ALA A 373 9.05 21.32 -26.50
CA ALA A 373 8.81 22.77 -26.42
C ALA A 373 10.07 23.60 -26.75
N ASP A 374 11.25 23.16 -26.31
CA ASP A 374 12.53 23.83 -26.60
C ASP A 374 13.04 23.56 -28.02
N GLY A 375 12.75 22.37 -28.54
CA GLY A 375 13.12 21.92 -29.89
C GLY A 375 12.10 22.30 -30.96
N ALA A 376 10.92 22.81 -30.58
CA ALA A 376 10.06 23.50 -31.52
C ALA A 376 10.89 24.66 -32.09
N PRO A 377 11.14 24.70 -33.42
CA PRO A 377 11.89 25.78 -34.01
C PRO A 377 11.25 27.08 -33.53
N ALA A 378 12.07 28.06 -33.14
CA ALA A 378 11.64 29.41 -32.86
C ALA A 378 10.98 29.97 -34.13
N ALA A 379 9.75 29.52 -34.40
CA ALA A 379 8.91 29.94 -35.47
C ALA A 379 8.45 31.34 -35.05
N THR A 380 9.33 32.28 -35.34
CA THR A 380 8.96 33.62 -35.77
C THR A 380 8.10 34.37 -34.73
N SER A 381 8.64 34.62 -33.54
CA SER A 381 8.15 35.76 -32.72
C SER A 381 8.52 37.12 -33.34
N THR A 382 9.09 37.13 -34.55
CA THR A 382 9.47 38.33 -35.29
C THR A 382 8.30 39.09 -35.90
N ASP A 383 7.06 38.57 -35.91
CA ASP A 383 5.95 39.20 -36.67
C ASP A 383 4.79 39.76 -35.82
N LEU A 384 4.86 39.67 -34.49
CA LEU A 384 3.81 40.24 -33.60
C LEU A 384 4.12 41.64 -33.07
N THR A 385 5.29 42.21 -33.36
CA THR A 385 5.64 43.57 -32.92
C THR A 385 5.21 44.68 -33.90
N VAL A 386 4.70 44.34 -35.09
CA VAL A 386 4.37 45.34 -36.13
C VAL A 386 2.85 45.58 -36.29
N SER A 387 1.97 44.69 -35.81
CA SER A 387 0.51 44.86 -36.03
C SER A 387 -0.25 45.60 -34.93
N SER A 388 0.35 45.86 -33.76
CA SER A 388 -0.31 46.57 -32.65
C SER A 388 -0.30 48.10 -32.76
N VAL A 389 0.41 48.68 -33.73
CA VAL A 389 0.51 50.15 -33.92
C VAL A 389 -0.56 50.72 -34.88
N ARG A 390 -1.32 49.90 -35.61
CA ARG A 390 -2.23 50.39 -36.68
C ARG A 390 -3.74 50.38 -36.37
N ARG A 391 -4.15 50.30 -35.10
CA ARG A 391 -5.57 50.34 -34.68
C ARG A 391 -5.89 51.43 -33.65
N ARG A 392 -5.36 52.64 -33.85
CA ARG A 392 -5.83 53.87 -33.19
C ARG A 392 -5.95 55.01 -34.20
N SER A 393 -6.92 54.92 -35.10
CA SER A 393 -7.42 56.07 -35.87
C SER A 393 -8.71 55.68 -36.60
N SER A 394 -9.84 55.75 -35.90
CA SER A 394 -11.19 55.99 -36.45
C SER A 394 -12.16 56.16 -35.30
#